data_AF-A0A1L5IUN7-F1
#
_entry.id   AF-A0A1L5IUN7-F1
#
_cell.length_a   1.000
_cell.length_b   1.000
_cell.length_c   1.000
_cell.angle_alpha   90.00
_cell.angle_beta   90.00
_cell.angle_gamma   90.00
#
_symmetry.space_group_name_H-M   'P 1'
#
loop_
_entity.id
_entity.type
_entity.pdbx_description
1 polymer ?
#
loop_
_entity_poly.entity_id
_entity_poly.type
_entity_poly.pdbx_seq_one_letter_code
_entity_poly.pdbx_strand_id
1 'polypeptide(L)'
;YSGSQAIKALKEENIKTVLINPNIATVQTSKGLADKVYFLPLVPEYVEQVIKAERPGGVLLTFGGQTALNCGVELQRSGVFEKYGVRILGTPIEAIIDTEDRKVFSERIAEIGEKVAPSLAAFSVQEALDAAEKLG
;
A
#
# COMPACT_ATOMS: atom_id res chain seq x y z
N TYR A 1 15.27 -2.28 -2.63
CA TYR A 1 15.52 -3.49 -3.45
C TYR A 1 14.28 -3.85 -4.26
N SER A 2 13.16 -4.21 -3.63
CA SER A 2 11.94 -4.68 -4.31
C SER A 2 11.38 -3.69 -5.35
N GLY A 3 11.29 -2.39 -5.01
CA GLY A 3 10.87 -1.36 -5.98
C GLY A 3 11.76 -1.29 -7.23
N SER A 4 13.08 -1.49 -7.10
CA SER A 4 13.99 -1.53 -8.26
C SER A 4 13.74 -2.73 -9.16
N GLN A 5 13.36 -3.89 -8.59
CA GLN A 5 13.02 -5.08 -9.37
C GLN A 5 11.67 -4.90 -10.09
N ALA A 6 10.68 -4.31 -9.43
CA ALA A 6 9.40 -4.00 -10.04
C ALA A 6 9.56 -3.08 -11.27
N ILE A 7 10.37 -2.02 -11.16
CA ILE A 7 10.63 -1.10 -12.27
C ILE A 7 11.35 -1.82 -13.43
N LYS A 8 12.31 -2.71 -13.14
CA LYS A 8 12.99 -3.50 -14.17
C LYS A 8 12.02 -4.40 -14.93
N ALA A 9 11.17 -5.15 -14.21
CA ALA A 9 10.18 -6.02 -14.81
C ALA A 9 9.20 -5.24 -15.70
N LEU A 10 8.71 -4.09 -15.24
CA LEU A 10 7.84 -3.22 -16.05
C LEU A 10 8.55 -2.72 -17.31
N LYS A 11 9.84 -2.37 -17.21
CA LYS A 11 10.64 -1.90 -18.33
C LYS A 11 10.89 -3.00 -19.38
N GLU A 12 11.11 -4.24 -18.95
CA GLU A 12 11.23 -5.41 -19.83
C GLU A 12 9.95 -5.64 -20.65
N GLU A 13 8.80 -5.33 -20.07
CA GLU A 13 7.48 -5.39 -20.73
C GLU A 13 7.10 -4.09 -21.49
N ASN A 14 8.05 -3.17 -21.70
CA ASN A 14 7.84 -1.87 -22.36
C ASN A 14 6.76 -0.99 -21.71
N ILE A 15 6.54 -1.13 -20.40
CA ILE A 15 5.60 -0.33 -19.63
C ILE A 15 6.34 0.92 -19.10
N LYS A 16 5.78 2.10 -19.38
CA LYS A 16 6.29 3.37 -18.86
C LYS A 16 6.07 3.46 -17.35
N THR A 17 7.07 3.93 -16.63
CA THR A 17 7.12 3.94 -15.17
C THR A 17 7.28 5.34 -14.59
N VAL A 18 6.42 5.66 -13.62
CA VAL A 18 6.55 6.85 -12.77
C VAL A 18 6.78 6.38 -11.34
N LEU A 19 7.89 6.79 -10.74
CA LEU A 19 8.23 6.50 -9.35
C LEU A 19 8.03 7.74 -8.48
N ILE A 20 7.35 7.59 -7.35
CA ILE A 20 7.32 8.60 -6.28
C ILE A 20 8.12 8.04 -5.10
N ASN A 21 9.23 8.68 -4.75
CA ASN A 21 10.02 8.29 -3.58
C ASN A 21 10.86 9.48 -3.09
N PRO A 22 10.64 10.01 -1.88
CA PRO A 22 11.40 11.14 -1.37
C PRO A 22 12.85 10.78 -0.98
N ASN A 23 13.17 9.50 -0.81
CA ASN A 23 14.52 9.08 -0.44
C ASN A 23 15.47 9.07 -1.65
N ILE A 24 16.29 10.11 -1.75
CA ILE A 24 17.30 10.29 -2.81
C ILE A 24 18.41 9.23 -2.80
N ALA A 25 18.71 8.65 -1.63
CA ALA A 25 19.81 7.71 -1.44
C ALA A 25 19.38 6.26 -1.75
N THR A 26 18.63 6.04 -2.83
CA THR A 26 18.17 4.70 -3.22
C THR A 26 18.49 4.36 -4.67
N VAL A 27 18.75 3.08 -4.93
CA VAL A 27 18.96 2.59 -6.30
C VAL A 27 17.70 2.79 -7.15
N GLN A 28 16.51 2.71 -6.55
CA GLN A 28 15.25 2.93 -7.28
C GLN A 28 15.12 4.34 -7.87
N THR A 29 15.74 5.35 -7.25
CA THR A 29 15.74 6.74 -7.73
C THR A 29 16.92 7.07 -8.64
N SER A 30 17.73 6.08 -9.01
CA SER A 30 18.85 6.28 -9.94
C SER A 30 18.35 6.64 -11.34
N LYS A 31 19.09 7.54 -12.01
CA LYS A 31 18.77 8.02 -13.36
C LYS A 31 18.66 6.86 -14.33
N GLY A 32 17.56 6.81 -15.08
CA GLY A 32 17.33 5.82 -16.13
C GLY A 32 16.76 4.48 -15.66
N LEU A 33 16.52 4.30 -14.35
CA LEU A 33 15.81 3.12 -13.87
C LEU A 33 14.30 3.25 -14.17
N ALA A 34 13.63 4.24 -13.57
CA ALA A 34 12.27 4.64 -13.96
C ALA A 34 12.32 5.73 -15.05
N ASP A 35 11.27 5.84 -15.85
CA ASP A 35 11.17 6.88 -16.88
C ASP A 35 11.04 8.28 -16.25
N LYS A 36 10.31 8.38 -15.14
CA LYS A 36 10.16 9.61 -14.37
C LYS A 36 10.22 9.34 -12.88
N VAL A 37 10.91 10.21 -12.15
CA VAL A 37 11.07 10.14 -10.69
C VAL A 37 10.59 11.44 -10.06
N TYR A 38 9.71 11.32 -9.08
CA TYR A 38 9.24 12.41 -8.22
C TYR A 38 9.81 12.25 -6.82
N PHE A 39 10.59 13.23 -6.39
CA PHE A 39 11.08 13.35 -5.02
C PHE A 39 10.05 14.11 -4.17
N LEU A 40 8.87 13.52 -4.01
CA LEU A 40 7.77 14.09 -3.24
C LEU A 40 7.42 13.20 -2.05
N PRO A 41 6.84 13.76 -0.97
CA PRO A 41 6.31 12.96 0.13
C PRO A 41 5.22 11.99 -0.36
N LEU A 42 5.20 10.78 0.19
CA LEU A 42 4.15 9.78 -0.06
C LEU A 42 2.92 10.07 0.81
N VAL A 43 2.22 11.16 0.49
CA VAL A 43 0.94 11.53 1.10
C VAL A 43 -0.11 11.77 0.01
N PRO A 44 -1.41 11.57 0.31
CA PRO A 44 -2.45 11.53 -0.72
C PRO A 44 -2.49 12.77 -1.62
N GLU A 45 -2.34 13.97 -1.05
CA GLU A 45 -2.38 15.23 -1.80
C GLU A 45 -1.32 15.29 -2.91
N TYR A 46 -0.05 15.01 -2.59
CA TYR A 46 1.02 15.04 -3.58
C TYR A 46 0.91 13.89 -4.58
N VAL A 47 0.49 12.71 -4.12
CA VAL A 47 0.30 11.56 -5.01
C VAL A 47 -0.85 11.82 -6.00
N GLU A 48 -1.96 12.43 -5.56
CA GLU A 48 -3.04 12.85 -6.46
C GLU A 48 -2.53 13.86 -7.51
N GLN A 49 -1.70 14.83 -7.12
CA GLN A 49 -1.12 15.78 -8.08
C GLN A 49 -0.28 15.06 -9.15
N VAL A 50 0.51 14.05 -8.77
CA VAL A 50 1.27 13.23 -9.72
C VAL A 50 0.32 12.41 -10.61
N ILE A 51 -0.71 11.77 -10.05
CA ILE A 51 -1.72 11.02 -10.83
C ILE A 51 -2.41 11.95 -11.84
N LYS A 52 -2.78 13.17 -11.42
CA LYS A 52 -3.42 14.18 -12.27
C LYS A 52 -2.51 14.61 -13.43
N ALA A 53 -1.22 14.76 -13.19
CA ALA A 53 -0.24 15.19 -14.18
C ALA A 53 0.15 14.05 -15.15
N GLU A 54 0.40 12.86 -14.62
CA GLU A 54 0.95 11.73 -15.39
C GLU A 54 -0.12 10.83 -16.00
N ARG A 55 -1.35 10.85 -15.46
CA ARG A 55 -2.48 10.02 -15.89
C ARG A 55 -2.13 8.53 -16.07
N PRO A 56 -1.60 7.86 -15.03
CA PRO A 56 -1.19 6.46 -15.14
C PRO A 56 -2.40 5.54 -15.32
N GLY A 57 -2.26 4.50 -16.14
CA GLY A 57 -3.30 3.47 -16.30
C GLY A 57 -3.38 2.48 -15.13
N GLY A 58 -2.37 2.46 -14.26
CA GLY A 58 -2.38 1.66 -13.04
C GLY A 58 -1.28 2.03 -12.04
N VAL A 59 -1.43 1.52 -10.82
CA VAL A 59 -0.56 1.81 -9.66
C VAL A 59 -0.19 0.52 -8.92
N LEU A 60 1.06 0.40 -8.49
CA LEU A 60 1.55 -0.68 -7.63
C LEU A 60 1.84 -0.14 -6.23
N LEU A 61 1.14 -0.66 -5.22
CA LEU A 61 1.24 -0.17 -3.83
C LEU A 61 2.16 -1.05 -2.95
N THR A 62 2.42 -2.28 -3.36
CA THR A 62 3.05 -3.33 -2.55
C THR A 62 4.59 -3.25 -2.46
N PHE A 63 5.21 -2.31 -3.16
CA PHE A 63 6.68 -2.17 -3.20
C PHE A 63 7.23 -1.03 -2.33
N GLY A 64 6.37 -0.25 -1.68
CA GLY A 64 6.74 0.91 -0.86
C GLY A 64 6.53 0.73 0.65
N GLY A 65 6.29 -0.50 1.11
CA GLY A 65 6.00 -0.80 2.52
C GLY A 65 4.73 -0.12 3.03
N GLN A 66 4.60 0.03 4.35
CA GLN A 66 3.40 0.55 4.98
C GLN A 66 3.02 1.96 4.51
N THR A 67 4.02 2.82 4.26
CA THR A 67 3.78 4.19 3.80
C THR A 67 3.01 4.22 2.48
N ALA A 68 3.39 3.36 1.53
CA ALA A 68 2.70 3.27 0.25
C ALA A 68 1.32 2.61 0.37
N LEU A 69 1.19 1.57 1.21
CA LEU A 69 -0.09 0.92 1.47
C LEU A 69 -1.10 1.90 2.08
N ASN A 70 -0.72 2.59 3.17
CA ASN A 70 -1.59 3.56 3.84
C ASN A 70 -2.00 4.70 2.90
N CYS A 71 -1.04 5.24 2.14
CA CYS A 71 -1.34 6.29 1.16
C CYS A 71 -2.30 5.78 0.08
N GLY A 72 -2.12 4.55 -0.41
CA GLY A 72 -2.99 3.93 -1.40
C GLY A 72 -4.41 3.71 -0.86
N VAL A 73 -4.55 3.20 0.37
CA VAL A 73 -5.85 3.03 1.03
C VAL A 73 -6.60 4.35 1.15
N GLU A 74 -5.90 5.44 1.52
CA GLU A 74 -6.53 6.76 1.63
C GLU A 74 -6.95 7.33 0.27
N LEU A 75 -6.14 7.12 -0.78
CA LEU A 75 -6.49 7.49 -2.15
C LEU A 75 -7.70 6.72 -2.69
N GLN A 76 -7.83 5.44 -2.32
CA GLN A 76 -9.01 4.64 -2.64
C GLN A 76 -10.24 5.14 -1.91
N ARG A 77 -10.15 5.37 -0.59
CA ARG A 77 -11.26 5.88 0.24
C ARG A 77 -11.76 7.25 -0.22
N SER A 78 -10.85 8.10 -0.69
CA SER A 78 -11.19 9.41 -1.26
C SER A 78 -11.66 9.36 -2.73
N GLY A 79 -11.75 8.17 -3.34
CA GLY A 79 -12.23 7.98 -4.70
C GLY A 79 -11.28 8.49 -5.79
N VAL A 80 -10.01 8.77 -5.45
CA VAL A 80 -9.03 9.33 -6.40
C VAL A 80 -8.75 8.35 -7.53
N PHE A 81 -8.57 7.07 -7.24
CA PHE A 81 -8.30 6.08 -8.29
C PHE A 81 -9.43 5.98 -9.30
N GLU A 82 -10.70 5.98 -8.85
CA GLU A 82 -11.87 6.00 -9.72
C GLU A 82 -11.95 7.30 -10.53
N LYS A 83 -11.81 8.46 -9.86
CA LYS A 83 -11.83 9.80 -10.49
C LYS A 83 -10.85 9.95 -11.67
N TYR A 84 -9.69 9.31 -11.59
CA TYR A 84 -8.66 9.39 -12.62
C TYR A 84 -8.54 8.12 -13.49
N GLY A 85 -9.37 7.11 -13.26
CA GLY A 85 -9.35 5.85 -14.01
C GLY A 85 -8.08 5.01 -13.79
N VAL A 86 -7.48 5.09 -12.60
CA VAL A 86 -6.24 4.38 -12.24
C VAL A 86 -6.60 3.02 -11.66
N ARG A 87 -6.06 1.94 -12.24
CA ARG A 87 -6.26 0.58 -11.70
C ARG A 87 -5.19 0.23 -10.67
N ILE A 88 -5.59 -0.32 -9.53
CA ILE A 88 -4.63 -0.94 -8.62
C ILE A 88 -4.16 -2.26 -9.25
N LEU A 89 -2.85 -2.43 -9.38
CA LEU A 89 -2.20 -3.60 -9.95
C LEU A 89 -1.61 -4.46 -8.84
N GLY A 90 -1.56 -5.77 -9.07
CA GLY A 90 -1.10 -6.74 -8.06
C GLY A 90 -2.21 -7.10 -7.09
N THR A 91 -1.92 -7.02 -5.79
CA THR A 91 -2.89 -7.36 -4.74
C THR A 91 -4.04 -6.35 -4.74
N PRO A 92 -5.31 -6.80 -4.80
CA PRO A 92 -6.47 -5.94 -4.67
C PRO A 92 -6.43 -5.13 -3.37
N ILE A 93 -6.91 -3.89 -3.40
CA ILE A 93 -6.83 -3.01 -2.24
C ILE A 93 -7.73 -3.47 -1.09
N GLU A 94 -8.83 -4.14 -1.41
CA GLU A 94 -9.71 -4.79 -0.45
C GLU A 94 -8.95 -5.86 0.33
N ALA A 95 -8.11 -6.67 -0.36
CA ALA A 95 -7.29 -7.66 0.31
C ALA A 95 -6.22 -7.01 1.20
N ILE A 96 -5.65 -5.87 0.79
CA ILE A 96 -4.73 -5.10 1.64
C ILE A 96 -5.46 -4.65 2.92
N ILE A 97 -6.63 -4.02 2.77
CA ILE A 97 -7.44 -3.52 3.90
C ILE A 97 -7.82 -4.67 4.85
N ASP A 98 -8.29 -5.79 4.32
CA ASP A 98 -8.70 -6.95 5.12
C ASP A 98 -7.54 -7.57 5.91
N THR A 99 -6.31 -7.47 5.41
CA THR A 99 -5.11 -8.02 6.07
C THR A 99 -4.46 -7.07 7.08
N GLU A 100 -4.70 -5.76 6.97
CA GLU A 100 -4.09 -4.74 7.85
C GLU A 100 -4.88 -4.56 9.16
N ASP A 101 -6.20 -4.79 9.14
CA ASP A 101 -7.01 -4.81 10.35
C ASP A 101 -6.94 -6.19 11.02
N ARG A 102 -6.34 -6.25 12.22
CA ARG A 102 -6.13 -7.51 12.95
C ARG A 102 -7.43 -8.25 13.28
N LYS A 103 -8.52 -7.51 13.51
CA LYS A 103 -9.83 -8.09 13.79
C LYS A 103 -10.39 -8.70 12.51
N VAL A 104 -10.42 -7.93 11.41
CA VAL A 104 -10.88 -8.42 10.10
C VAL A 104 -10.05 -9.62 9.65
N PHE A 105 -8.73 -9.57 9.80
CA PHE A 105 -7.84 -10.68 9.49
C PHE A 105 -8.21 -11.94 10.28
N SER A 106 -8.42 -11.83 11.59
CA SER A 106 -8.79 -12.98 12.43
C SER A 106 -10.16 -13.55 12.04
N GLU A 107 -11.12 -12.70 11.67
CA GLU A 107 -12.42 -13.10 11.14
C GLU A 107 -12.27 -13.86 9.81
N ARG A 108 -11.46 -13.35 8.87
CA ARG A 108 -11.17 -14.02 7.58
C ARG A 108 -10.50 -15.39 7.73
N ILE A 109 -9.58 -15.52 8.68
CA ILE A 109 -8.91 -16.80 8.98
C ILE A 109 -9.92 -17.80 9.59
N ALA A 110 -10.83 -17.32 10.45
CA ALA A 110 -11.88 -18.14 11.02
C ALA A 110 -12.91 -18.60 9.96
N GLU A 111 -13.23 -17.77 8.97
CA GLU A 111 -14.13 -18.11 7.84
C GLU A 111 -13.63 -19.34 7.05
N ILE A 112 -12.31 -19.52 6.93
CA ILE A 112 -11.71 -20.67 6.24
C ILE A 112 -11.40 -21.86 7.16
N GLY A 113 -11.79 -21.79 8.45
CA GLY A 113 -11.57 -22.85 9.43
C GLY A 113 -10.14 -22.96 9.96
N GLU A 114 -9.29 -21.99 9.65
CA GLU A 114 -7.92 -21.93 10.14
C GLU A 114 -7.87 -21.31 11.55
N LYS A 115 -6.79 -21.60 12.27
CA LYS A 115 -6.67 -21.21 13.69
C LYS A 115 -5.71 -20.04 13.87
N VAL A 116 -6.17 -19.01 14.56
CA VAL A 116 -5.32 -17.96 15.13
C VAL A 116 -5.12 -18.19 16.62
N ALA A 117 -4.01 -17.68 17.17
CA ALA A 117 -3.83 -17.64 18.62
C ALA A 117 -4.98 -16.83 19.27
N PRO A 118 -5.44 -17.22 20.47
CA PRO A 118 -6.42 -16.44 21.22
C PRO A 118 -5.96 -14.98 21.33
N SER A 119 -6.78 -14.06 20.83
CA SER A 119 -6.44 -12.63 20.76
C SER A 119 -7.70 -11.77 20.80
N LEU A 120 -7.54 -10.53 21.26
CA LEU A 120 -8.59 -9.52 21.32
C LEU A 120 -8.00 -8.21 20.80
N ALA A 121 -8.71 -7.54 19.89
CA ALA A 121 -8.36 -6.18 19.46
C ALA A 121 -8.73 -5.18 20.57
N ALA A 122 -7.82 -4.25 20.87
CA ALA A 122 -8.01 -3.22 21.87
C ALA A 122 -7.69 -1.84 21.28
N PHE A 123 -8.57 -0.87 21.57
CA PHE A 123 -8.47 0.52 21.11
C PHE A 123 -8.27 1.51 22.25
N SER A 124 -8.24 1.02 23.49
CA SER A 124 -7.95 1.79 24.69
C SER A 124 -7.06 1.01 25.65
N VAL A 125 -6.41 1.72 26.57
CA VAL A 125 -5.58 1.08 27.61
C VAL A 125 -6.42 0.14 28.46
N GLN A 126 -7.65 0.53 28.79
CA GLN A 126 -8.56 -0.30 29.58
C GLN A 126 -8.92 -1.60 28.85
N GLU A 127 -9.28 -1.53 27.57
CA GLU A 127 -9.56 -2.72 26.76
C GLU A 127 -8.35 -3.66 26.69
N ALA A 128 -7.14 -3.11 26.62
CA ALA A 128 -5.93 -3.92 26.59
C ALA A 128 -5.68 -4.66 27.92
N LEU A 129 -5.95 -4.02 29.06
CA LEU A 129 -5.88 -4.65 30.37
C LEU A 129 -6.95 -5.74 30.53
N ASP A 130 -8.19 -5.44 30.16
CA ASP A 130 -9.30 -6.40 30.20
C ASP A 130 -9.03 -7.61 29.28
N ALA A 131 -8.39 -7.37 28.13
CA ALA A 131 -7.99 -8.43 27.22
C ALA A 131 -6.87 -9.30 27.80
N ALA A 132 -5.87 -8.70 28.46
CA ALA A 132 -4.81 -9.43 29.13
C ALA A 132 -5.36 -10.33 30.24
N GLU A 133 -6.26 -9.82 31.09
CA GLU A 133 -6.91 -10.63 32.14
C GLU A 133 -7.71 -11.81 31.57
N LYS A 134 -8.35 -11.65 30.40
CA LYS A 134 -9.11 -12.73 29.74
C LYS A 134 -8.21 -13.79 29.10
N LEU A 135 -7.04 -13.40 28.60
CA LEU A 135 -6.15 -14.28 27.84
C LEU A 135 -5.10 -14.97 28.71
N GLY A 136 -4.79 -14.42 29.89
CA GLY A 136 -3.82 -14.95 30.84
C GLY A 136 -2.51 -14.16 30.86
#